data_AF-A0A7K2TEL1-F1
#
_entry.id   AF-A0A7K2TEL1-F1
#
_cell.length_a   1.000
_cell.length_b   1.000
_cell.length_c   1.000
_cell.angle_alpha   90.00
_cell.angle_beta   90.00
_cell.angle_gamma   90.00
#
_symmetry.space_group_name_H-M   'P 1'
#
loop_
_entity.id
_entity.type
_entity.pdbx_description
1 polymer ?
#
loop_
_entity_poly.entity_id
_entity_poly.type
_entity_poly.pdbx_seq_one_letter_code
_entity_poly.pdbx_strand_id
1 'polypeptide(L)'
;MYLPLNQHKQAEGQAAVAQDVKQAKHWEDFDWVVWKLEVQDPQQLAGEGPDLDERTQATMKQLAASLGCVYGLCVDYDSYDSGTPYYAWWVRMPAAEHARRDKDGLPLALAPIREYLDGQVPSGLEWEITPDRELTVDNVASAALRAAYADVITPFEQALMPLRIDGAADLEPRAKVWKWGEHLLAGTFDLWLCDDPDRPHTWLVVSIGLWTEPQFLDQEPAARLGHFDF
;
A
#
# COMPACT_ATOMS: atom_id res chain seq x y z
N MET A 1 -38.89 -10.83 -7.73
CA MET A 1 -38.29 -9.55 -8.18
C MET A 1 -36.89 -9.90 -8.66
N TYR A 2 -36.66 -9.81 -9.97
CA TYR A 2 -35.42 -10.28 -10.62
C TYR A 2 -34.25 -9.37 -10.23
N LEU A 3 -33.19 -9.94 -9.65
CA LEU A 3 -31.88 -9.28 -9.59
C LEU A 3 -31.36 -9.12 -11.03
N PRO A 4 -30.77 -7.97 -11.39
CA PRO A 4 -30.28 -7.75 -12.75
C PRO A 4 -29.05 -8.61 -13.01
N LEU A 5 -29.08 -9.34 -14.13
CA LEU A 5 -28.04 -10.24 -14.67
C LEU A 5 -26.62 -9.63 -14.79
N ASN A 6 -26.47 -8.31 -14.57
CA ASN A 6 -25.21 -7.59 -14.67
C ASN A 6 -24.30 -7.74 -13.43
N GLN A 7 -24.86 -7.98 -12.24
CA GLN A 7 -24.04 -8.12 -11.01
C GLN A 7 -23.28 -9.46 -10.97
N HIS A 8 -23.87 -10.54 -11.51
CA HIS A 8 -23.22 -11.85 -11.59
C HIS A 8 -21.99 -11.85 -12.53
N LYS A 9 -22.08 -11.15 -13.68
CA LYS A 9 -20.94 -11.05 -14.61
C LYS A 9 -19.80 -10.18 -14.07
N GLN A 10 -20.11 -9.16 -13.27
CA GLN A 10 -19.08 -8.34 -12.61
C GLN A 10 -18.34 -9.13 -11.53
N ALA A 11 -19.08 -9.89 -10.70
CA ALA A 11 -18.48 -10.73 -9.65
C ALA A 11 -17.61 -11.87 -10.23
N GLU A 12 -18.05 -12.53 -11.31
CA GLU A 12 -17.26 -13.56 -12.00
C GLU A 12 -16.01 -12.99 -12.68
N GLY A 13 -16.10 -11.81 -13.28
CA GLY A 13 -14.95 -11.11 -13.86
C GLY A 13 -13.92 -10.67 -12.82
N GLN A 14 -14.36 -10.28 -11.62
CA GLN A 14 -13.50 -9.83 -10.53
C GLN A 14 -12.83 -11.00 -9.78
N ALA A 15 -13.52 -12.14 -9.67
CA ALA A 15 -13.01 -13.39 -9.10
C ALA A 15 -11.89 -14.04 -9.92
N ALA A 16 -11.91 -13.91 -11.25
CA ALA A 16 -10.85 -14.41 -12.12
C ALA A 16 -9.57 -13.56 -12.01
N VAL A 17 -9.70 -12.22 -12.07
CA VAL A 17 -8.59 -11.26 -11.91
C VAL A 17 -7.86 -11.46 -10.59
N ALA A 18 -8.63 -11.79 -9.56
CA ALA A 18 -8.19 -12.04 -8.21
C ALA A 18 -7.20 -13.19 -8.00
N GLN A 19 -7.50 -14.35 -8.62
CA GLN A 19 -6.68 -15.54 -8.51
C GLN A 19 -5.42 -15.43 -9.38
N ASP A 20 -5.53 -14.73 -10.51
CA ASP A 20 -4.42 -14.45 -11.42
C ASP A 20 -3.38 -13.53 -10.79
N VAL A 21 -3.75 -12.51 -10.00
CA VAL A 21 -2.81 -11.58 -9.35
C VAL A 21 -1.91 -12.26 -8.30
N LYS A 22 -2.44 -13.18 -7.49
CA LYS A 22 -1.59 -13.93 -6.53
C LYS A 22 -0.70 -14.97 -7.21
N GLN A 23 -1.11 -15.44 -8.38
CA GLN A 23 -0.34 -16.39 -9.19
C GLN A 23 0.59 -15.71 -10.19
N ALA A 24 0.43 -14.42 -10.45
CA ALA A 24 1.23 -13.61 -11.36
C ALA A 24 2.71 -13.89 -11.12
N LYS A 25 3.37 -14.58 -12.05
CA LYS A 25 4.75 -15.04 -11.83
C LYS A 25 5.72 -13.94 -12.24
N HIS A 26 5.31 -13.06 -13.15
CA HIS A 26 6.18 -12.09 -13.80
C HIS A 26 5.74 -10.66 -13.47
N TRP A 27 6.70 -9.73 -13.46
CA TRP A 27 6.43 -8.31 -13.17
C TRP A 27 5.54 -7.65 -14.22
N GLU A 28 5.54 -8.19 -15.44
CA GLU A 28 4.74 -7.76 -16.58
C GLU A 28 3.23 -8.01 -16.38
N ASP A 29 2.88 -8.87 -15.44
CA ASP A 29 1.48 -9.18 -15.09
C ASP A 29 0.83 -8.08 -14.23
N PHE A 30 1.61 -7.10 -13.75
CA PHE A 30 1.13 -6.03 -12.88
C PHE A 30 1.09 -4.68 -13.59
N ASP A 31 -0.02 -3.94 -13.42
CA ASP A 31 -0.15 -2.55 -13.89
C ASP A 31 0.84 -1.59 -13.21
N TRP A 32 1.29 -1.96 -12.01
CA TRP A 32 2.23 -1.19 -11.19
C TRP A 32 3.22 -2.14 -10.51
N VAL A 33 4.47 -1.71 -10.39
CA VAL A 33 5.51 -2.41 -9.62
C VAL A 33 6.06 -1.46 -8.57
N VAL A 34 6.12 -1.90 -7.32
CA VAL A 34 6.74 -1.14 -6.23
C VAL A 34 8.24 -1.41 -6.22
N TRP A 35 9.04 -0.36 -6.10
CA TRP A 35 10.48 -0.44 -5.96
C TRP A 35 10.91 0.10 -4.60
N LYS A 36 11.76 -0.66 -3.91
CA LYS A 36 12.44 -0.27 -2.68
C LYS A 36 13.82 0.27 -3.05
N LEU A 37 14.14 1.47 -2.57
CA LEU A 37 15.49 2.01 -2.55
C LEU A 37 15.92 2.04 -1.09
N GLU A 38 16.89 1.23 -0.72
CA GLU A 38 17.36 1.08 0.65
C GLU A 38 18.83 1.44 0.74
N VAL A 39 19.20 2.05 1.87
CA VAL A 39 20.58 2.34 2.21
C VAL A 39 20.88 1.84 3.62
N GLN A 40 22.01 1.15 3.76
CA GLN A 40 22.46 0.61 5.04
C GLN A 40 23.40 1.61 5.72
N ASP A 41 23.21 1.86 7.01
CA ASP A 41 24.05 2.78 7.78
C ASP A 41 24.63 2.10 9.04
N PRO A 42 25.57 1.16 8.87
CA PRO A 42 26.18 0.44 9.99
C PRO A 42 26.99 1.35 10.93
N GLN A 43 27.29 2.58 10.51
CA GLN A 43 28.06 3.55 11.28
C GLN A 43 27.20 4.65 11.90
N GLN A 44 25.87 4.62 11.72
CA GLN A 44 24.92 5.62 12.24
C GLN A 44 25.32 7.06 11.85
N LEU A 45 25.74 7.24 10.60
CA LEU A 45 26.19 8.52 10.07
C LEU A 45 25.04 9.47 9.72
N ALA A 46 23.83 8.98 9.47
CA ALA A 46 22.70 9.80 9.05
C ALA A 46 22.15 10.73 10.15
N GLY A 47 22.54 10.51 11.41
CA GLY A 47 22.19 11.37 12.56
C GLY A 47 20.74 11.22 13.04
N GLU A 48 20.39 11.98 14.08
CA GLU A 48 19.12 11.86 14.84
C GLU A 48 18.07 12.93 14.50
N GLY A 49 18.28 13.86 13.54
CA GLY A 49 17.22 14.81 13.18
C GLY A 49 17.55 15.94 12.18
N PRO A 50 16.54 16.44 11.43
CA PRO A 50 15.18 15.89 11.31
C PRO A 50 15.19 14.53 10.62
N ASP A 51 14.18 13.72 10.93
CA ASP A 51 14.02 12.36 10.44
C ASP A 51 14.01 12.34 8.90
N LEU A 52 14.49 11.24 8.31
CA LEU A 52 14.66 11.12 6.87
C LEU A 52 13.31 11.17 6.15
N ASP A 53 12.25 10.61 6.73
CA ASP A 53 10.91 10.76 6.17
C ASP A 53 10.51 12.24 6.12
N GLU A 54 10.55 12.95 7.26
CA GLU A 54 10.13 14.36 7.32
C GLU A 54 10.89 15.23 6.29
N ARG A 55 12.21 15.05 6.20
CA ARG A 55 13.06 15.81 5.28
C ARG A 55 12.80 15.50 3.81
N THR A 56 12.50 14.23 3.47
CA THR A 56 12.45 13.79 2.07
C THR A 56 11.03 13.74 1.51
N GLN A 57 10.01 13.63 2.37
CA GLN A 57 8.65 13.30 1.96
C GLN A 57 8.07 14.23 0.90
N ALA A 58 8.12 15.55 1.11
CA ALA A 58 7.51 16.52 0.19
C ALA A 58 8.19 16.51 -1.19
N THR A 59 9.52 16.48 -1.21
CA THR A 59 10.30 16.46 -2.46
C THR A 59 10.15 15.13 -3.17
N MET A 60 10.14 14.00 -2.44
CA MET A 60 9.91 12.67 -3.01
C MET A 60 8.53 12.56 -3.66
N LYS A 61 7.47 13.07 -3.01
CA LYS A 61 6.12 13.13 -3.58
C LYS A 61 6.11 13.90 -4.90
N GLN A 62 6.72 15.08 -4.94
CA GLN A 62 6.78 15.92 -6.16
C GLN A 62 7.64 15.28 -7.26
N LEU A 63 8.82 14.78 -6.90
CA LEU A 63 9.76 14.16 -7.85
C LEU A 63 9.16 12.90 -8.45
N ALA A 64 8.65 11.98 -7.65
CA ALA A 64 8.00 10.76 -8.13
C ALA A 64 6.83 11.11 -9.09
N ALA A 65 5.96 12.05 -8.72
CA ALA A 65 4.86 12.49 -9.57
C ALA A 65 5.35 13.07 -10.91
N SER A 66 6.42 13.86 -10.92
CA SER A 66 7.02 14.41 -12.15
C SER A 66 7.55 13.33 -13.10
N LEU A 67 7.86 12.15 -12.57
CA LEU A 67 8.33 10.97 -13.30
C LEU A 67 7.19 10.00 -13.64
N GLY A 68 5.93 10.38 -13.41
CA GLY A 68 4.75 9.51 -13.59
C GLY A 68 4.65 8.37 -12.56
N CYS A 69 5.44 8.43 -11.49
CA CYS A 69 5.44 7.47 -10.39
C CYS A 69 4.68 8.02 -9.18
N VAL A 70 4.45 7.16 -8.18
CA VAL A 70 3.81 7.54 -6.92
C VAL A 70 4.75 7.19 -5.77
N TYR A 71 5.09 8.17 -4.95
CA TYR A 71 5.83 7.93 -3.71
C TYR A 71 4.91 7.24 -2.69
N GLY A 72 5.37 6.15 -2.09
CA GLY A 72 4.64 5.39 -1.09
C GLY A 72 4.95 5.86 0.33
N LEU A 73 6.11 5.46 0.84
CA LEU A 73 6.53 5.73 2.22
C LEU A 73 8.05 5.71 2.36
N CYS A 74 8.53 6.21 3.50
CA CYS A 74 9.88 6.04 4.01
C CYS A 74 9.84 5.28 5.34
N VAL A 75 10.80 4.39 5.55
CA VAL A 75 11.11 3.79 6.86
C VAL A 75 12.50 4.28 7.24
N ASP A 76 12.61 4.92 8.40
CA ASP A 76 13.86 5.51 8.89
C ASP A 76 14.18 5.27 10.36
N TYR A 77 13.39 4.43 11.02
CA TYR A 77 13.55 4.09 12.44
C TYR A 77 13.83 2.60 12.66
N ASP A 78 14.03 1.84 11.58
CA ASP A 78 14.16 0.38 11.64
C ASP A 78 15.62 -0.09 11.51
N SER A 79 15.85 -1.32 11.93
CA SER A 79 17.16 -1.96 11.91
C SER A 79 17.04 -3.44 11.61
N TYR A 80 18.05 -4.01 10.96
CA TYR A 80 18.15 -5.46 10.82
C TYR A 80 18.27 -6.14 12.19
N ASP A 81 18.08 -7.47 12.23
CA ASP A 81 18.32 -8.29 13.44
C ASP A 81 19.75 -8.12 14.00
N SER A 82 20.71 -7.71 13.17
CA SER A 82 22.08 -7.37 13.58
C SER A 82 22.19 -6.06 14.38
N GLY A 83 21.11 -5.29 14.48
CA GLY A 83 21.08 -3.93 15.01
C GLY A 83 21.62 -2.88 14.04
N THR A 84 21.89 -3.24 12.78
CA THR A 84 22.34 -2.31 11.73
C THR A 84 21.16 -1.49 11.25
N PRO A 85 21.17 -0.15 11.41
CA PRO A 85 20.12 0.71 10.88
C PRO A 85 20.08 0.67 9.36
N TYR A 86 18.88 0.81 8.81
CA TYR A 86 18.67 1.00 7.39
C TYR A 86 17.58 2.05 7.16
N TYR A 87 17.64 2.68 5.99
CA TYR A 87 16.66 3.67 5.56
C TYR A 87 16.14 3.26 4.19
N ALA A 88 14.82 3.22 4.03
CA ALA A 88 14.20 2.71 2.81
C ALA A 88 13.06 3.59 2.32
N TRP A 89 13.00 3.79 1.01
CA TRP A 89 11.94 4.52 0.31
C TRP A 89 11.26 3.61 -0.70
N TRP A 90 9.93 3.65 -0.75
CA TRP A 90 9.14 2.89 -1.72
C TRP A 90 8.49 3.80 -2.75
N VAL A 91 8.65 3.42 -4.01
CA VAL A 91 8.08 4.15 -5.15
C VAL A 91 7.29 3.17 -6.00
N ARG A 92 6.01 3.45 -6.19
CA ARG A 92 5.12 2.70 -7.05
C ARG A 92 5.23 3.24 -8.47
N MET A 93 5.59 2.36 -9.39
CA MET A 93 5.92 2.72 -10.78
C MET A 93 4.94 2.06 -11.75
N PRO A 94 4.38 2.79 -12.74
CA PRO A 94 3.52 2.17 -13.74
C PRO A 94 4.31 1.14 -14.55
N ALA A 95 3.63 0.11 -15.07
CA ALA A 95 4.24 -0.93 -15.90
C ALA A 95 5.08 -0.36 -17.06
N ALA A 96 4.60 0.71 -17.70
CA ALA A 96 5.31 1.40 -18.78
C ALA A 96 6.65 1.99 -18.32
N GLU A 97 6.73 2.60 -17.14
CA GLU A 97 7.98 3.15 -16.61
C GLU A 97 8.89 2.03 -16.07
N HIS A 98 8.30 0.98 -15.48
CA HIS A 98 9.04 -0.20 -15.04
C HIS A 98 9.76 -0.94 -16.19
N ALA A 99 9.13 -0.97 -17.36
CA ALA A 99 9.69 -1.61 -18.56
C ALA A 99 10.86 -0.82 -19.16
N ARG A 100 10.94 0.49 -18.89
CA ARG A 100 12.00 1.37 -19.40
C ARG A 100 13.24 1.25 -18.52
N ARG A 101 14.12 0.31 -18.85
CA ARG A 101 15.30 -0.02 -18.03
C ARG A 101 16.60 0.49 -18.62
N ASP A 102 17.58 0.75 -17.76
CA ASP A 102 18.96 1.00 -18.13
C ASP A 102 19.73 -0.31 -18.42
N LYS A 103 21.03 -0.17 -18.66
CA LYS A 103 21.96 -1.29 -18.93
C LYS A 103 22.14 -2.24 -17.75
N ASP A 104 21.87 -1.77 -16.53
CA ASP A 104 22.03 -2.51 -15.28
C ASP A 104 20.70 -3.17 -14.87
N GLY A 105 19.64 -2.97 -15.67
CA GLY A 105 18.32 -3.56 -15.49
C GLY A 105 17.42 -2.79 -14.53
N LEU A 106 17.81 -1.58 -14.11
CA LEU A 106 17.01 -0.71 -13.25
C LEU A 106 16.09 0.19 -14.08
N PRO A 107 14.84 0.45 -13.64
CA PRO A 107 14.00 1.44 -14.31
C PRO A 107 14.65 2.83 -14.34
N LEU A 108 14.59 3.49 -15.50
CA LEU A 108 15.22 4.80 -15.72
C LEU A 108 14.69 5.88 -14.77
N ALA A 109 13.43 5.78 -14.35
CA ALA A 109 12.82 6.69 -13.38
C ALA A 109 13.47 6.63 -11.98
N LEU A 110 14.20 5.57 -11.65
CA LEU A 110 14.91 5.49 -10.37
C LEU A 110 16.16 6.36 -10.32
N ALA A 111 16.79 6.68 -11.45
CA ALA A 111 18.04 7.43 -11.45
C ALA A 111 17.91 8.84 -10.84
N PRO A 112 16.93 9.69 -11.23
CA PRO A 112 16.75 11.00 -10.60
C PRO A 112 16.35 10.90 -9.12
N ILE A 113 15.58 9.87 -8.75
CA ILE A 113 15.18 9.62 -7.35
C ILE A 113 16.42 9.27 -6.52
N ARG A 114 17.26 8.39 -7.05
CA ARG A 114 18.52 7.97 -6.42
C ARG A 114 19.47 9.15 -6.23
N GLU A 115 19.64 9.98 -7.26
CA GLU A 115 20.46 11.19 -7.21
C GLU A 115 19.99 12.18 -6.14
N TYR A 116 18.67 12.39 -6.02
CA TYR A 116 18.13 13.22 -4.96
C TYR A 116 18.44 12.65 -3.57
N LEU A 117 18.20 11.35 -3.36
CA LEU A 117 18.41 10.68 -2.08
C LEU A 117 19.89 10.60 -1.68
N ASP A 118 20.81 10.49 -2.65
CA ASP A 118 22.26 10.62 -2.40
C ASP A 118 22.63 11.94 -1.74
N GLY A 119 21.90 13.02 -2.05
CA GLY A 119 22.08 14.31 -1.39
C GLY A 119 21.49 14.38 0.03
N GLN A 120 20.70 13.40 0.44
CA GLN A 120 20.04 13.35 1.75
C GLN A 120 20.78 12.47 2.76
N VAL A 121 21.61 11.55 2.29
CA VAL A 121 22.34 10.61 3.15
C VAL A 121 23.85 10.85 3.06
N PRO A 122 24.63 10.44 4.08
CA PRO A 122 26.08 10.48 4.03
C PRO A 122 26.65 9.74 2.80
N SER A 123 27.71 10.29 2.24
CA SER A 123 28.40 9.67 1.12
C SER A 123 29.06 8.35 1.52
N GLY A 124 29.04 7.37 0.62
CA GLY A 124 29.76 6.10 0.80
C GLY A 124 28.95 5.01 1.51
N LEU A 125 27.68 5.26 1.80
CA LEU A 125 26.76 4.21 2.23
C LEU A 125 26.39 3.28 1.07
N GLU A 126 26.14 2.01 1.38
CA GLU A 126 25.77 0.98 0.41
C GLU A 126 24.27 1.00 0.13
N TRP A 127 23.92 0.88 -1.15
CA TRP A 127 22.55 0.93 -1.61
C TRP A 127 22.08 -0.39 -2.19
N GLU A 128 20.87 -0.78 -1.81
CA GLU A 128 20.14 -1.90 -2.38
C GLU A 128 18.86 -1.36 -3.05
N ILE A 129 18.70 -1.64 -4.35
CA ILE A 129 17.56 -1.18 -5.15
C ILE A 129 16.89 -2.38 -5.77
N THR A 130 15.71 -2.72 -5.28
CA THR A 130 15.03 -3.97 -5.63
C THR A 130 13.53 -3.76 -5.82
N PRO A 131 12.88 -4.49 -6.74
CA PRO A 131 11.42 -4.53 -6.80
C PRO A 131 10.87 -5.26 -5.56
N ASP A 132 9.84 -4.69 -4.94
CA ASP A 132 9.17 -5.23 -3.76
C ASP A 132 7.92 -5.99 -4.16
N ARG A 133 7.99 -7.32 -4.12
CA ARG A 133 6.88 -8.18 -4.56
C ARG A 133 5.71 -8.15 -3.60
N GLU A 134 5.99 -8.13 -2.31
CA GLU A 134 4.97 -8.16 -1.28
C GLU A 134 4.11 -6.90 -1.36
N LEU A 135 4.74 -5.72 -1.36
CA LEU A 135 4.02 -4.46 -1.50
C LEU A 135 3.38 -4.27 -2.88
N THR A 136 3.94 -4.87 -3.94
CA THR A 136 3.28 -4.89 -5.25
C THR A 136 1.97 -5.67 -5.19
N VAL A 137 1.99 -6.88 -4.65
CA VAL A 137 0.80 -7.73 -4.52
C VAL A 137 -0.22 -7.10 -3.57
N ASP A 138 0.23 -6.54 -2.45
CA ASP A 138 -0.64 -5.88 -1.47
C ASP A 138 -1.35 -4.66 -2.06
N ASN A 139 -0.66 -3.87 -2.88
CA ASN A 139 -1.30 -2.73 -3.57
C ASN A 139 -2.38 -3.19 -4.55
N VAL A 140 -2.15 -4.27 -5.30
CA VAL A 140 -3.17 -4.80 -6.21
C VAL A 140 -4.33 -5.41 -5.43
N ALA A 141 -4.06 -6.11 -4.33
CA ALA A 141 -5.08 -6.64 -3.44
C ALA A 141 -5.93 -5.53 -2.82
N SER A 142 -5.30 -4.46 -2.35
CA SER A 142 -5.95 -3.25 -1.86
C SER A 142 -6.88 -2.65 -2.91
N ALA A 143 -6.40 -2.45 -4.14
CA ALA A 143 -7.20 -1.92 -5.24
C ALA A 143 -8.40 -2.82 -5.57
N ALA A 144 -8.19 -4.14 -5.59
CA ALA A 144 -9.26 -5.11 -5.83
C ALA A 144 -10.31 -5.09 -4.72
N LEU A 145 -9.91 -5.00 -3.44
CA LEU A 145 -10.82 -4.85 -2.30
C LEU A 145 -11.65 -3.58 -2.44
N ARG A 146 -11.01 -2.45 -2.76
CA ARG A 146 -11.72 -1.18 -2.95
C ARG A 146 -12.73 -1.24 -4.08
N ALA A 147 -12.38 -1.89 -5.19
CA ALA A 147 -13.28 -2.06 -6.32
C ALA A 147 -14.45 -3.00 -6.00
N ALA A 148 -14.20 -4.11 -5.32
CA ALA A 148 -15.22 -5.11 -4.98
C ALA A 148 -16.24 -4.58 -3.96
N TYR A 149 -15.80 -3.73 -3.03
CA TYR A 149 -16.65 -3.15 -1.98
C TYR A 149 -16.91 -1.66 -2.18
N ALA A 150 -16.83 -1.17 -3.42
CA ALA A 150 -16.98 0.26 -3.71
C ALA A 150 -18.34 0.81 -3.25
N ASP A 151 -19.39 0.00 -3.27
CA ASP A 151 -20.74 0.33 -2.81
C ASP A 151 -20.85 0.50 -1.29
N VAL A 152 -19.97 -0.15 -0.51
CA VAL A 152 -19.88 0.00 0.95
C VAL A 152 -18.86 1.09 1.32
N ILE A 153 -17.68 1.06 0.68
CA ILE A 153 -16.57 1.97 0.98
C ILE A 153 -16.91 3.41 0.57
N THR A 154 -17.47 3.62 -0.63
CA THR A 154 -17.69 4.97 -1.15
C THR A 154 -18.64 5.80 -0.27
N PRO A 155 -19.83 5.31 0.13
CA PRO A 155 -20.70 6.06 1.04
C PRO A 155 -20.06 6.34 2.40
N PHE A 156 -19.27 5.38 2.90
CA PHE A 156 -18.56 5.53 4.17
C PHE A 156 -17.48 6.62 4.09
N GLU A 157 -16.67 6.63 3.03
CA GLU A 157 -15.69 7.69 2.78
C GLU A 157 -16.37 9.05 2.63
N GLN A 158 -17.47 9.14 1.87
CA GLN A 158 -18.22 10.39 1.72
C GLN A 158 -18.72 10.95 3.06
N ALA A 159 -19.13 10.07 3.98
CA ALA A 159 -19.61 10.47 5.29
C ALA A 159 -18.49 10.90 6.24
N LEU A 160 -17.34 10.22 6.20
CA LEU A 160 -16.30 10.36 7.23
C LEU A 160 -15.06 11.14 6.81
N MET A 161 -14.70 11.18 5.53
CA MET A 161 -13.54 11.95 5.06
C MET A 161 -13.59 13.43 5.49
N PRO A 162 -14.74 14.14 5.47
CA PRO A 162 -14.82 15.53 5.91
C PRO A 162 -14.60 15.73 7.42
N LEU A 163 -14.64 14.66 8.22
CA LEU A 163 -14.51 14.72 9.68
C LEU A 163 -13.06 14.55 10.15
N ARG A 164 -12.13 14.34 9.24
CA ARG A 164 -10.72 14.07 9.54
C ARG A 164 -10.01 15.37 9.92
N ILE A 165 -9.35 15.36 11.07
CA ILE A 165 -8.65 16.52 11.64
C ILE A 165 -7.27 16.12 12.15
N ASP A 166 -6.51 17.08 12.71
CA ASP A 166 -5.21 16.83 13.36
C ASP A 166 -4.18 16.14 12.45
N GLY A 167 -4.20 16.46 11.14
CA GLY A 167 -3.32 15.84 10.15
C GLY A 167 -3.82 14.49 9.63
N ALA A 168 -4.90 13.93 10.19
CA ALA A 168 -5.48 12.69 9.68
C ALA A 168 -5.86 12.82 8.19
N ALA A 169 -6.25 14.00 7.71
CA ALA A 169 -6.61 14.24 6.32
C ALA A 169 -5.47 13.94 5.33
N ASP A 170 -4.21 14.02 5.77
CA ASP A 170 -3.01 13.78 4.95
C ASP A 170 -2.66 12.29 4.84
N LEU A 171 -3.27 11.43 5.65
CA LEU A 171 -3.11 9.98 5.58
C LEU A 171 -4.00 9.40 4.47
N GLU A 172 -3.53 8.39 3.75
CA GLU A 172 -4.38 7.70 2.78
C GLU A 172 -5.22 6.61 3.49
N PRO A 173 -6.55 6.51 3.23
CA PRO A 173 -7.34 5.39 3.74
C PRO A 173 -6.81 4.05 3.23
N ARG A 174 -6.74 3.05 4.11
CA ARG A 174 -6.05 1.79 3.82
C ARG A 174 -7.04 0.66 3.63
N ALA A 175 -7.00 0.01 2.47
CA ALA A 175 -7.65 -1.27 2.24
C ALA A 175 -6.60 -2.39 2.39
N LYS A 176 -6.78 -3.29 3.36
CA LYS A 176 -5.88 -4.42 3.59
C LYS A 176 -6.60 -5.73 3.35
N VAL A 177 -6.02 -6.61 2.55
CA VAL A 177 -6.60 -7.92 2.25
C VAL A 177 -5.97 -8.97 3.16
N TRP A 178 -6.80 -9.69 3.89
CA TRP A 178 -6.40 -10.80 4.75
C TRP A 178 -6.49 -12.13 4.01
N LYS A 179 -7.50 -12.28 3.16
CA LYS A 179 -7.73 -13.50 2.39
C LYS A 179 -8.24 -13.16 1.00
N TRP A 180 -7.63 -13.83 0.03
CA TRP A 180 -7.98 -13.70 -1.38
C TRP A 180 -7.94 -15.06 -2.06
N GLY A 181 -9.05 -15.48 -2.66
CA GLY A 181 -9.19 -16.67 -3.48
C GLY A 181 -10.40 -16.56 -4.43
N GLU A 182 -10.64 -17.61 -5.21
CA GLU A 182 -11.64 -17.67 -6.30
C GLU A 182 -13.04 -17.16 -5.92
N HIS A 183 -13.48 -17.41 -4.68
CA HIS A 183 -14.81 -17.02 -4.20
C HIS A 183 -14.78 -16.32 -2.84
N LEU A 184 -13.62 -15.79 -2.44
CA LEU A 184 -13.46 -15.15 -1.15
C LEU A 184 -12.48 -14.00 -1.25
N LEU A 185 -12.99 -12.80 -1.00
CA LEU A 185 -12.19 -11.62 -0.73
C LEU A 185 -12.59 -11.14 0.66
N ALA A 186 -11.62 -11.12 1.58
CA ALA A 186 -11.82 -10.65 2.93
C ALA A 186 -10.67 -9.72 3.33
N GLY A 187 -11.03 -8.61 3.95
CA GLY A 187 -10.12 -7.52 4.24
C GLY A 187 -10.67 -6.55 5.27
N THR A 188 -9.89 -5.53 5.56
CA THR A 188 -10.34 -4.34 6.30
C THR A 188 -10.19 -3.11 5.44
N PHE A 189 -11.06 -2.14 5.68
CA PHE A 189 -10.88 -0.77 5.24
C PHE A 189 -10.72 0.13 6.47
N ASP A 190 -9.57 0.78 6.59
CA ASP A 190 -9.18 1.60 7.73
C ASP A 190 -9.18 3.08 7.34
N LEU A 191 -9.79 3.92 8.17
CA LEU A 191 -9.84 5.37 8.01
C LEU A 191 -9.43 6.06 9.31
N TRP A 192 -8.34 6.82 9.26
CA TRP A 192 -7.87 7.68 10.35
C TRP A 192 -8.73 8.93 10.48
N LEU A 193 -9.20 9.23 11.70
CA LEU A 193 -10.04 10.38 12.00
C LEU A 193 -9.30 11.54 12.65
N CYS A 194 -8.59 11.29 13.75
CA CYS A 194 -7.86 12.31 14.52
C CYS A 194 -6.89 11.65 15.51
N ASP A 195 -6.05 12.45 16.14
CA ASP A 195 -5.29 12.01 17.30
C ASP A 195 -6.22 11.65 18.46
N ASP A 196 -5.86 10.63 19.23
CA ASP A 196 -6.53 10.23 20.45
C ASP A 196 -6.21 11.26 21.55
N PRO A 197 -7.22 12.01 22.05
CA PRO A 197 -6.99 13.05 23.05
C PRO A 197 -6.51 12.48 24.39
N ASP A 198 -6.76 11.20 24.66
CA ASP A 198 -6.35 10.52 25.88
C ASP A 198 -4.98 9.83 25.73
N ARG A 199 -4.49 9.67 24.49
CA ARG A 199 -3.23 8.96 24.17
C ARG A 199 -2.43 9.73 23.10
N PRO A 200 -1.49 10.59 23.52
CA PRO A 200 -0.64 11.33 22.59
C PRO A 200 0.02 10.40 21.56
N HIS A 201 0.04 10.83 20.30
CA HIS A 201 0.61 10.10 19.16
C HIS A 201 -0.07 8.76 18.84
N THR A 202 -1.29 8.54 19.31
CA THR A 202 -2.12 7.39 18.92
C THR A 202 -3.28 7.90 18.07
N TRP A 203 -3.55 7.25 16.95
CA TRP A 203 -4.66 7.63 16.07
C TRP A 203 -5.98 6.95 16.47
N LEU A 204 -7.09 7.70 16.41
CA LEU A 204 -8.42 7.13 16.34
C LEU A 204 -8.71 6.69 14.90
N VAL A 205 -8.95 5.40 14.72
CA VAL A 205 -9.17 4.76 13.42
C VAL A 205 -10.52 4.06 13.41
N VAL A 206 -11.30 4.26 12.35
CA VAL A 206 -12.49 3.44 12.08
C VAL A 206 -12.13 2.36 11.07
N SER A 207 -12.34 1.11 11.45
CA SER A 207 -12.09 -0.06 10.60
C SER A 207 -13.39 -0.77 10.24
N ILE A 208 -13.60 -1.00 8.95
CA ILE A 208 -14.70 -1.82 8.44
C ILE A 208 -14.15 -3.18 8.05
N GLY A 209 -14.70 -4.25 8.63
CA GLY A 209 -14.48 -5.61 8.15
C GLY A 209 -15.27 -5.86 6.86
N LEU A 210 -14.59 -6.29 5.81
CA LEU A 210 -15.17 -6.59 4.51
C LEU A 210 -14.99 -8.08 4.22
N TRP A 211 -16.08 -8.76 3.92
CA TRP A 211 -16.09 -10.20 3.67
C TRP A 211 -17.14 -10.51 2.58
N THR A 212 -16.81 -11.37 1.61
CA THR A 212 -17.77 -12.03 0.71
C THR A 212 -17.84 -13.53 1.01
N GLU A 213 -18.98 -14.04 1.49
CA GLU A 213 -19.20 -15.49 1.60
C GLU A 213 -19.69 -16.02 0.25
N PRO A 214 -19.25 -17.21 -0.19
CA PRO A 214 -19.85 -17.88 -1.33
C PRO A 214 -21.32 -18.20 -0.99
N GLN A 215 -22.23 -17.37 -1.49
CA GLN A 215 -23.67 -17.59 -1.62
C GLN A 215 -24.32 -18.47 -0.52
N PHE A 216 -24.53 -17.91 0.68
CA PHE A 216 -25.57 -18.42 1.57
C PHE A 216 -26.93 -17.97 1.05
N LEU A 217 -27.45 -18.70 0.05
CA LEU A 217 -28.78 -18.45 -0.49
C LEU A 217 -29.92 -18.84 0.47
N ASP A 218 -29.69 -19.43 1.65
CA ASP A 218 -30.79 -19.95 2.48
C ASP A 218 -30.64 -19.89 4.03
N GLN A 219 -29.64 -19.21 4.64
CA GLN A 219 -29.59 -19.12 6.12
C GLN A 219 -29.13 -17.76 6.67
N GLU A 220 -29.73 -17.35 7.80
CA GLU A 220 -29.49 -16.06 8.46
C GLU A 220 -28.02 -15.87 8.90
N PRO A 221 -27.42 -14.70 8.63
CA PRO A 221 -25.98 -14.43 8.81
C PRO A 221 -25.51 -14.31 10.27
N ALA A 222 -26.41 -14.20 11.25
CA ALA A 222 -26.04 -13.87 12.63
C ALA A 222 -25.47 -15.04 13.46
N ALA A 223 -25.60 -16.29 13.01
CA ALA A 223 -25.32 -17.46 13.84
C ALA A 223 -23.87 -17.98 13.79
N ARG A 224 -22.99 -17.40 12.97
CA ARG A 224 -21.66 -17.98 12.68
C ARG A 224 -20.50 -16.99 12.70
N LEU A 225 -20.63 -15.87 13.40
CA LEU A 225 -19.45 -15.11 13.83
C LEU A 225 -18.66 -15.97 14.82
N GLY A 226 -17.83 -16.87 14.27
CA GLY A 226 -16.74 -17.48 15.00
C GLY A 226 -15.83 -16.37 15.50
N HIS A 227 -15.29 -16.59 16.70
CA HIS A 227 -14.34 -15.70 17.35
C HIS A 227 -13.23 -15.30 16.36
N PHE A 228 -13.11 -14.00 16.08
CA PHE A 228 -11.88 -13.44 15.56
C PHE A 228 -10.99 -13.19 16.78
N ASP A 229 -9.94 -13.99 16.92
CA ASP A 229 -8.91 -13.71 17.93
C ASP A 229 -8.13 -12.47 17.46
N PHE A 230 -8.38 -11.36 18.14
CA PHE A 230 -7.59 -10.12 18.06
C PHE A 230 -6.48 -10.15 19.10
#